data_AF-A0A6V7UCV5-F1
#
_entry.id   AF-A0A6V7UCV5-F1
#
_cell.length_a   1.000
_cell.length_b   1.000
_cell.length_c   1.000
_cell.angle_alpha   90.00
_cell.angle_beta   90.00
_cell.angle_gamma   90.00
#
_symmetry.space_group_name_H-M   'P 1'
#
loop_
_entity.id
_entity.type
_entity.pdbx_description
1 polymer ?
#
loop_
_entity_poly.entity_id
_entity_poly.type
_entity_poly.pdbx_seq_one_letter_code
_entity_poly.pdbx_strand_id
1 'polypeptide(L)'
;MWHGRDISTSTIPPLTPLLFTLLLLFFPPSCIVLVTFGTVKPSGELTKEDVSAMFEQFHIQLGKNGDCVFKVRLEQSLLPENFSEKIQVTDQPLPQQKLLTLQNTKLFISHCGQHSLTEVCFI
;
A
#
# COMPACT_ATOMS: atom_id res chain seq x y z
N MET A 1 -21.51 38.59 8.61
CA MET A 1 -21.51 37.36 9.44
C MET A 1 -21.63 36.18 8.49
N TRP A 2 -20.48 35.70 7.99
CA TRP A 2 -20.41 34.65 6.98
C TRP A 2 -20.66 33.30 7.65
N HIS A 3 -21.73 32.60 7.29
CA HIS A 3 -21.94 31.21 7.69
C HIS A 3 -21.23 30.32 6.67
N GLY A 4 -20.10 29.75 7.09
CA GLY A 4 -19.37 28.73 6.34
C GLY A 4 -20.24 27.49 6.17
N ARG A 5 -20.37 27.01 4.93
CA ARG A 5 -20.92 25.69 4.64
C ARG A 5 -19.80 24.68 4.88
N ASP A 6 -20.01 23.80 5.84
CA ASP A 6 -19.12 22.66 6.10
C ASP A 6 -19.04 21.78 4.86
N ILE A 7 -17.82 21.65 4.33
CA ILE A 7 -17.50 20.70 3.26
C ILE A 7 -17.49 19.32 3.94
N SER A 8 -18.58 18.57 3.76
CA SER A 8 -18.66 17.16 4.12
C SER A 8 -17.55 16.42 3.37
N THR A 9 -16.53 15.99 4.11
CA THR A 9 -15.49 15.09 3.62
C THR A 9 -16.14 13.73 3.36
N SER A 10 -16.58 13.50 2.13
CA SER A 10 -17.13 12.21 1.73
C SER A 10 -16.05 11.15 1.86
N THR A 11 -16.09 10.38 2.95
CA THR A 11 -15.24 9.21 3.13
C THR A 11 -15.68 8.17 2.11
N ILE A 12 -14.90 7.99 1.05
CA ILE A 12 -15.15 6.95 0.05
C ILE A 12 -14.98 5.60 0.77
N PRO A 13 -15.98 4.71 0.73
CA PRO A 13 -15.85 3.41 1.39
C PRO A 13 -14.71 2.60 0.74
N PRO A 14 -13.94 1.83 1.53
CA PRO A 14 -12.86 1.02 0.98
C PRO A 14 -13.40 0.02 -0.04
N LEU A 15 -12.75 -0.07 -1.20
CA LEU A 15 -13.10 -1.00 -2.28
C LEU A 15 -13.08 -2.44 -1.76
N THR A 16 -14.10 -3.22 -2.10
CA THR A 16 -14.12 -4.66 -1.79
C THR A 16 -13.00 -5.39 -2.55
N PRO A 17 -12.47 -6.52 -2.02
CA PRO A 17 -11.38 -7.27 -2.65
C PRO A 17 -11.69 -7.70 -4.11
N LEU A 18 -12.96 -7.98 -4.39
CA LEU A 18 -13.46 -8.35 -5.72
C LEU A 18 -13.44 -7.17 -6.70
N LEU A 19 -14.01 -6.02 -6.31
CA LEU A 19 -14.04 -4.83 -7.15
C LEU A 19 -12.63 -4.30 -7.40
N PHE A 20 -11.75 -4.43 -6.42
CA PHE A 20 -10.34 -4.12 -6.54
C PHE A 20 -9.61 -5.02 -7.54
N THR A 21 -9.82 -6.34 -7.45
CA THR A 21 -9.28 -7.30 -8.42
C THR A 21 -9.75 -6.97 -9.84
N LEU A 22 -11.02 -6.59 -9.97
CA LEU A 22 -11.62 -6.22 -11.24
C LEU A 22 -10.95 -4.95 -11.82
N LEU A 23 -10.76 -3.90 -11.01
CA LEU A 23 -10.07 -2.68 -11.42
C LEU A 23 -8.63 -2.93 -11.88
N LEU A 24 -7.88 -3.78 -11.17
CA LEU A 24 -6.52 -4.15 -11.60
C LEU A 24 -6.50 -4.90 -12.94
N LEU A 25 -7.56 -5.63 -13.28
CA LEU A 25 -7.66 -6.34 -14.55
C LEU A 25 -8.03 -5.41 -15.71
N PHE A 26 -8.92 -4.43 -15.49
CA PHE A 26 -9.38 -3.51 -16.53
C PHE A 26 -8.44 -2.30 -16.73
N PHE A 27 -7.79 -1.83 -15.67
CA PHE A 27 -6.84 -0.73 -15.71
C PHE A 27 -5.62 -1.07 -14.85
N PRO A 28 -4.74 -1.98 -15.31
CA PRO A 28 -3.56 -2.34 -14.56
C PRO A 28 -2.65 -1.12 -14.45
N PRO A 29 -2.20 -0.75 -13.24
CA PRO A 29 -1.16 0.26 -13.12
C PRO A 29 0.09 -0.22 -13.85
N SER A 30 0.88 0.70 -14.38
CA SER A 30 2.14 0.36 -15.06
C SER A 30 3.12 -0.36 -14.12
N CYS A 31 2.95 -0.16 -12.81
CA CYS A 31 3.84 -0.65 -11.77
C CYS A 31 3.10 -0.82 -10.43
N ILE A 32 3.38 -1.92 -9.74
CA ILE A 32 2.93 -2.18 -8.37
C ILE A 32 4.16 -2.37 -7.49
N VAL A 33 4.19 -1.66 -6.36
CA VAL A 33 5.13 -1.89 -5.27
C VAL A 33 4.35 -2.46 -4.09
N LEU A 34 4.60 -3.71 -3.75
CA LEU A 34 3.93 -4.40 -2.66
C LEU A 34 4.75 -4.24 -1.37
N VAL A 35 4.11 -3.73 -0.31
CA VAL A 35 4.74 -3.50 1.00
C VAL A 35 3.91 -4.19 2.07
N THR A 36 4.45 -5.25 2.68
CA THR A 36 3.77 -5.92 3.79
C THR A 36 4.73 -6.63 4.73
N PHE A 37 4.54 -6.41 6.03
CA PHE A 37 5.32 -7.04 7.08
C PHE A 37 4.61 -8.27 7.69
N GLY A 38 3.61 -8.82 6.99
CA GLY A 38 2.85 -9.97 7.48
C GLY A 38 1.91 -9.60 8.64
N THR A 39 1.66 -10.55 9.53
CA THR A 39 0.82 -10.38 10.73
C THR A 39 1.64 -10.22 12.01
N VAL A 40 2.94 -10.49 11.92
CA VAL A 40 3.83 -10.42 13.08
C VAL A 40 4.30 -8.99 13.21
N LYS A 41 4.22 -8.43 14.42
CA LYS A 41 4.89 -7.16 14.70
C LYS A 41 6.39 -7.39 14.49
N PRO A 42 7.06 -6.63 13.60
CA PRO A 42 8.50 -6.77 13.44
C PRO A 42 9.18 -6.57 14.79
N SER A 43 10.22 -7.36 15.05
CA SER A 43 10.94 -7.38 16.34
C SER A 43 11.68 -6.07 16.64
N GLY A 44 11.81 -5.18 15.64
CA GLY A 44 12.03 -3.75 15.83
C GLY A 44 10.70 -3.03 15.65
N GLU A 45 10.30 -2.28 16.67
CA GLU A 45 9.02 -1.56 16.68
C GLU A 45 9.02 -0.54 15.53
N LEU A 46 8.22 -0.82 14.50
CA LEU A 46 8.02 0.12 13.39
C LEU A 46 7.23 1.30 13.95
N THR A 47 7.83 2.49 14.01
CA THR A 47 7.20 3.68 14.55
C THR A 47 6.41 4.44 13.48
N LYS A 48 5.53 5.36 13.90
CA LYS A 48 4.81 6.23 12.96
C LYS A 48 5.79 7.12 12.18
N GLU A 49 6.89 7.52 12.82
CA GLU A 49 7.97 8.29 12.23
C GLU A 49 8.68 7.51 11.11
N ASP A 50 8.96 6.21 11.34
CA ASP A 50 9.55 5.33 10.32
C ASP A 50 8.64 5.17 9.10
N VAL A 51 7.34 4.94 9.34
CA VAL A 51 6.35 4.84 8.25
C VAL A 51 6.23 6.15 7.50
N SER A 52 6.22 7.28 8.20
CA SER A 52 6.18 8.60 7.59
C SER A 52 7.40 8.84 6.69
N ALA A 53 8.61 8.53 7.17
CA ALA A 53 9.82 8.64 6.38
C ALA A 53 9.79 7.71 5.16
N MET A 54 9.31 6.48 5.31
CA MET A 54 9.12 5.54 4.20
C MET A 54 8.16 6.10 3.14
N PHE A 55 7.00 6.65 3.56
CA PHE A 55 6.01 7.22 2.65
C PHE A 55 6.51 8.48 1.95
N GLU A 56 7.30 9.31 2.63
CA GLU A 56 7.98 10.46 2.02
C GLU A 56 8.94 10.00 0.91
N GLN A 57 9.74 8.97 1.17
CA GLN A 57 10.61 8.39 0.15
C GLN A 57 9.81 7.82 -1.02
N PHE A 58 8.70 7.14 -0.75
CA PHE A 58 7.81 6.67 -1.81
C PHE A 58 7.30 7.83 -2.65
N HIS A 59 6.87 8.94 -2.05
CA HIS A 59 6.41 10.12 -2.77
C HIS A 59 7.50 10.75 -3.65
N ILE A 60 8.72 10.90 -3.13
CA ILE A 60 9.87 11.42 -3.88
C ILE A 60 10.20 10.53 -5.07
N GLN A 61 10.14 9.20 -4.90
CA GLN A 61 10.42 8.24 -5.96
C GLN A 61 9.26 8.13 -6.97
N LEU A 62 8.02 8.24 -6.51
CA LEU A 62 6.80 8.30 -7.33
C LEU A 62 6.80 9.51 -8.27
N GLY A 63 7.25 10.67 -7.77
CA GLY A 63 7.39 11.88 -8.58
C GLY A 63 8.40 11.76 -9.73
N LYS A 64 9.32 10.78 -9.64
CA LYS A 64 10.36 10.53 -10.65
C LYS A 64 10.03 9.35 -11.59
N ASN A 65 9.29 8.34 -11.13
CA ASN A 65 9.12 7.05 -11.81
C ASN A 65 7.69 6.73 -12.30
N GLY A 66 6.80 7.71 -12.45
CA GLY A 66 5.49 7.54 -13.11
C GLY A 66 4.38 6.92 -12.24
N ASP A 67 3.44 6.20 -12.87
CA ASP A 67 2.18 5.69 -12.27
C ASP A 67 2.31 4.39 -11.45
N CYS A 68 3.41 4.22 -10.72
CA CYS A 68 3.50 3.15 -9.72
C CYS A 68 2.42 3.35 -8.64
N VAL A 69 1.78 2.25 -8.23
CA VAL A 69 0.88 2.21 -7.07
C VAL A 69 1.57 1.45 -5.95
N PHE A 70 1.64 2.06 -4.77
CA PHE A 70 2.14 1.40 -3.57
C PHE A 70 0.98 0.71 -2.88
N LYS A 71 1.09 -0.61 -2.72
CA LYS A 71 0.12 -1.46 -2.05
C LYS A 71 0.67 -1.79 -0.67
N VAL A 72 0.21 -1.08 0.35
CA VAL A 72 0.79 -1.14 1.68
C VAL A 72 -0.19 -1.82 2.65
N ARG A 73 0.28 -2.85 3.36
CA ARG A 73 -0.44 -3.42 4.50
C ARG A 73 0.20 -3.01 5.81
N LEU A 74 -0.49 -2.17 6.58
CA LEU A 74 -0.03 -1.64 7.87
C LEU A 74 -1.23 -1.40 8.80
N GLU A 75 -0.98 -1.44 10.11
CA GLU A 75 -1.97 -1.06 11.12
C GLU A 75 -2.28 0.44 11.04
N GLN A 76 -3.55 0.82 11.23
CA GLN A 76 -4.01 2.21 11.14
C GLN A 76 -3.28 3.16 12.09
N SER A 77 -2.88 2.66 13.27
CA SER A 77 -2.14 3.40 14.30
C SER A 77 -0.75 3.88 13.85
N LEU A 78 -0.16 3.21 12.85
CA LEU A 78 1.18 3.52 12.33
C LEU A 78 1.15 4.50 11.16
N LEU A 79 -0.05 4.84 10.65
CA LEU A 79 -0.15 5.65 9.46
C LEU A 79 0.08 7.13 9.76
N PRO A 80 0.82 7.85 8.89
CA PRO A 80 0.89 9.30 8.95
C PRO A 80 -0.49 9.90 8.63
N GLU A 81 -0.75 11.11 9.12
CA GLU A 81 -2.06 11.77 8.95
C GLU A 81 -2.36 12.14 7.50
N ASN A 82 -1.32 12.43 6.71
CA ASN A 82 -1.44 12.82 5.32
C ASN A 82 -0.45 12.03 4.47
N PHE A 83 -0.93 11.38 3.41
CA PHE A 83 -0.10 10.69 2.43
C PHE A 83 -0.78 10.69 1.05
N SER A 84 0.01 10.39 0.01
CA SER A 84 -0.45 10.46 -1.39
C SER A 84 -1.50 9.38 -1.71
N GLU A 85 -2.49 9.71 -2.55
CA GLU A 85 -3.50 8.76 -3.05
C GLU A 85 -2.90 7.58 -3.85
N LYS A 86 -1.67 7.72 -4.35
CA LYS A 86 -0.92 6.63 -5.00
C LYS A 86 -0.46 5.56 -4.01
N ILE A 87 -0.52 5.84 -2.71
CA ILE A 87 -0.23 4.90 -1.63
C ILE A 87 -1.57 4.36 -1.12
N GLN A 88 -1.89 3.14 -1.55
CA GLN A 88 -3.12 2.45 -1.18
C GLN A 88 -2.85 1.58 0.04
N VAL A 89 -3.31 2.05 1.19
CA VAL A 89 -3.10 1.40 2.48
C VAL A 89 -4.30 0.54 2.87
N THR A 90 -4.06 -0.60 3.50
CA THR A 90 -5.08 -1.44 4.13
C THR A 90 -4.53 -2.14 5.36
N ASP A 91 -5.38 -2.44 6.33
CA ASP A 91 -5.06 -3.35 7.45
C ASP A 91 -5.39 -4.81 7.12
N GLN A 92 -6.23 -5.03 6.11
CA GLN A 92 -6.72 -6.34 5.71
C GLN A 92 -5.63 -7.20 5.05
N PRO A 93 -5.75 -8.54 5.13
CA PRO A 93 -4.87 -9.44 4.40
C PRO A 93 -4.89 -9.14 2.89
N LEU A 94 -3.69 -8.96 2.32
CA LEU A 94 -3.52 -8.83 0.87
C LEU A 94 -3.43 -10.22 0.22
N PRO A 95 -3.95 -10.39 -1.01
CA PRO A 95 -3.72 -11.60 -1.79
C PRO A 95 -2.27 -11.63 -2.33
N GLN A 96 -1.29 -11.79 -1.43
CA GLN A 96 0.15 -11.63 -1.69
C GLN A 96 0.64 -12.46 -2.88
N GLN A 97 0.38 -13.77 -2.90
CA GLN A 97 0.79 -14.65 -4.00
C GLN A 97 0.28 -14.16 -5.35
N LYS A 98 -1.02 -13.79 -5.44
CA LYS A 98 -1.60 -13.27 -6.68
C LYS A 98 -0.93 -11.97 -7.10
N LEU A 99 -0.70 -11.04 -6.16
CA LEU A 99 -0.02 -9.78 -6.46
C LEU A 99 1.42 -10.01 -6.92
N LEU A 100 2.16 -10.94 -6.30
CA LEU A 100 3.53 -11.28 -6.69
C LEU A 100 3.60 -11.89 -8.09
N THR A 101 2.60 -12.66 -8.53
CA THR A 101 2.56 -13.23 -9.90
C THR A 101 2.25 -12.21 -11.00
N LEU A 102 1.81 -10.99 -10.65
CA LEU A 102 1.50 -9.98 -11.67
C LEU A 102 2.79 -9.43 -12.30
N GLN A 103 2.85 -9.39 -13.63
CA GLN A 103 4.02 -8.89 -14.36
C GLN A 103 4.37 -7.42 -14.05
N ASN A 104 3.40 -6.62 -13.61
CA ASN A 104 3.60 -5.23 -13.22
C ASN A 104 4.02 -5.06 -11.74
N THR A 105 4.07 -6.12 -10.93
CA THR A 105 4.67 -6.06 -9.59
C THR A 105 6.18 -6.04 -9.74
N LYS A 106 6.78 -4.88 -9.47
CA LYS A 106 8.21 -4.64 -9.71
C LYS A 106 9.06 -4.70 -8.45
N LEU A 107 8.43 -4.53 -7.29
CA LEU A 107 9.13 -4.52 -6.01
C LEU A 107 8.24 -5.09 -4.92
N PHE A 108 8.85 -5.92 -4.06
CA PHE A 108 8.24 -6.47 -2.87
C PHE A 108 9.10 -6.14 -1.65
N ILE A 109 8.53 -5.35 -0.74
CA ILE A 109 9.14 -4.97 0.53
C ILE A 109 8.47 -5.79 1.62
N SER A 110 9.24 -6.61 2.33
CA SER A 110 8.73 -7.47 3.38
C SER A 110 9.65 -7.53 4.60
N HIS A 111 9.15 -8.11 5.69
CA HIS A 111 9.95 -8.46 6.86
C HIS A 111 10.83 -9.71 6.66
N CYS A 112 10.92 -10.23 5.43
CA CYS A 112 11.72 -11.41 5.08
C CYS A 112 11.33 -12.70 5.83
N GLY A 113 10.06 -12.84 6.23
CA GLY A 113 9.54 -14.11 6.75
C GLY A 113 9.71 -15.25 5.74
N GLN A 114 10.00 -16.46 6.22
CA GLN A 114 10.34 -17.62 5.38
C GLN A 114 9.31 -17.90 4.27
N HIS A 115 8.02 -17.78 4.59
CA HIS A 115 6.94 -17.96 3.60
C HIS A 115 6.98 -16.89 2.51
N SER A 116 7.12 -15.62 2.87
CA SER A 116 7.21 -14.52 1.91
C SER A 116 8.44 -14.64 1.00
N LEU A 117 9.59 -15.05 1.55
CA LEU A 117 10.80 -15.30 0.75
C LEU A 117 10.61 -16.47 -0.22
N THR A 118 10.01 -17.56 0.26
CA THR A 118 9.70 -18.73 -0.57
C THR A 118 8.80 -18.33 -1.74
N GLU A 119 7.73 -17.58 -1.49
CA GLU A 119 6.82 -17.13 -2.55
C GLU A 119 7.55 -16.33 -3.64
N VAL A 120 8.44 -15.41 -3.28
CA VAL A 120 9.18 -14.60 -4.26
C VAL A 120 10.20 -15.43 -5.05
N CYS A 121 10.80 -16.45 -4.44
CA CYS A 121 11.76 -17.31 -5.13
C CYS A 121 11.11 -18.30 -6.11
N PHE A 122 9.84 -18.64 -5.90
CA PHE A 122 9.14 -19.67 -6.68
C PHE A 122 8.07 -19.12 -7.63
N ILE A 123 7.79 -17.81 -7.59
CA ILE A 123 6.91 -17.10 -8.52
C ILE A 123 7.73 -16.50 -9.65
#